data_AF-A0A176RVM4-F1
#
_entry.id   AF-A0A176RVM4-F1
#
_cell.length_a   1.000
_cell.length_b   1.000
_cell.length_c   1.000
_cell.angle_alpha   90.00
_cell.angle_beta   90.00
_cell.angle_gamma   90.00
#
_symmetry.space_group_name_H-M   'P 1'
#
loop_
_entity.id
_entity.type
_entity.pdbx_description
1 polymer ?
#
loop_
_entity_poly.entity_id
_entity_poly.type
_entity_poly.pdbx_seq_one_letter_code
_entity_poly.pdbx_strand_id
1 'polypeptide(L)'
;MPDADLSSLLKDQITQPVQFTQALNIALQETELFIEIGPGQVLTGLVRKMSDVPVVALDAASPSLQGLLSAIGAAYVVGAAVKREVLFADRFTRPFSLDWQAQFFVNPCELAPQSNETLTVSPVDEIHPVDTSEVLEEVSETKEFDVRRGLRCTVAKRVDLPISAIQNNHHLLSDLHLNSITVGQVVTEIGRQFGLKAPADPTAYADATIEQIAQAIEERIATGETESTPALPAGIDAWVRPFFHGDDFSIVSCISAKIFPIAPVGT
;
A
#
# COMPACT_ATOMS: atom_id res chain seq x y z
N MET A 1 27.03 4.97 -44.20
CA MET A 1 28.27 4.18 -44.31
C MET A 1 27.90 2.71 -44.55
N PRO A 2 27.59 2.29 -45.79
CA PRO A 2 27.20 0.90 -46.08
C PRO A 2 28.38 -0.09 -46.21
N ASP A 3 29.62 0.41 -46.30
CA ASP A 3 30.81 -0.40 -46.61
C ASP A 3 31.78 -0.62 -45.44
N ALA A 4 31.37 -0.29 -44.21
CA ALA A 4 32.24 -0.46 -43.04
C ALA A 4 32.31 -1.94 -42.62
N ASP A 5 33.53 -2.48 -42.47
CA ASP A 5 33.73 -3.78 -41.82
C ASP A 5 33.42 -3.66 -40.32
N LEU A 6 32.18 -3.99 -39.96
CA LEU A 6 31.69 -3.96 -38.58
C LEU A 6 32.50 -4.85 -37.64
N SER A 7 33.04 -5.97 -38.15
CA SER A 7 33.80 -6.89 -37.31
C SER A 7 35.15 -6.30 -36.93
N SER A 8 35.84 -5.63 -37.87
CA SER A 8 37.07 -4.90 -37.56
C SER A 8 36.77 -3.75 -36.61
N LEU A 9 35.73 -2.96 -36.90
CA LEU A 9 35.38 -1.77 -36.10
C LEU A 9 35.11 -2.11 -34.63
N LEU A 10 34.35 -3.18 -34.37
CA LEU A 10 34.04 -3.62 -33.00
C LEU A 10 35.28 -4.18 -32.27
N LYS A 11 36.19 -4.85 -32.98
CA LYS A 11 37.47 -5.30 -32.40
C LYS A 11 38.34 -4.11 -32.00
N ASP A 12 38.43 -3.11 -32.88
CA ASP A 12 39.19 -1.90 -32.62
C ASP A 12 38.59 -1.12 -31.45
N GLN A 13 37.26 -1.00 -31.38
CA GLN A 13 36.55 -0.30 -30.31
C GLN A 13 36.87 -0.85 -28.90
N ILE A 14 37.09 -2.16 -28.75
CA ILE A 14 37.42 -2.75 -27.45
C ILE A 14 38.84 -2.37 -27.00
N THR A 15 39.75 -2.08 -27.95
CA THR A 15 41.17 -1.82 -27.67
C THR A 15 41.55 -0.34 -27.75
N GLN A 16 40.69 0.50 -28.34
CA GLN A 16 40.91 1.93 -28.54
C GLN A 16 40.05 2.79 -27.59
N PRO A 17 40.48 4.00 -27.25
CA PRO A 17 39.70 4.89 -26.39
C PRO A 17 38.39 5.33 -27.07
N VAL A 18 37.33 5.46 -26.27
CA VAL A 18 36.02 5.94 -26.75
C VAL A 18 36.07 7.43 -27.05
N GLN A 19 35.95 7.80 -28.33
CA GLN A 19 35.95 9.19 -28.80
C GLN A 19 34.56 9.84 -28.74
N PHE A 20 33.92 9.82 -27.56
CA PHE A 20 32.52 10.24 -27.40
C PHE A 20 32.26 11.69 -27.84
N THR A 21 33.12 12.65 -27.43
CA THR A 21 32.94 14.07 -27.76
C THR A 21 32.96 14.33 -29.26
N GLN A 22 33.83 13.63 -30.00
CA GLN A 22 33.91 13.75 -31.46
C GLN A 22 32.66 13.17 -32.12
N ALA A 23 32.21 11.99 -31.66
CA ALA A 23 30.98 11.39 -32.16
C ALA A 23 29.75 12.28 -31.89
N LEU A 24 29.66 12.87 -30.69
CA LEU A 24 28.57 13.78 -30.35
C LEU A 24 28.59 15.04 -31.22
N ASN A 25 29.74 15.67 -31.42
CA ASN A 25 29.86 16.86 -32.26
C ASN A 25 29.40 16.63 -33.71
N ILE A 26 29.61 15.41 -34.24
CA ILE A 26 29.10 15.03 -35.56
C ILE A 26 27.58 14.86 -35.50
N ALA A 27 27.06 14.10 -34.52
CA ALA A 27 25.63 13.85 -34.40
C ALA A 27 24.81 15.12 -34.17
N LEU A 28 25.35 16.09 -33.42
CA LEU A 28 24.69 17.38 -33.14
C LEU A 28 24.37 18.20 -34.39
N GLN A 29 25.05 17.96 -35.51
CA GLN A 29 24.82 18.71 -36.75
C GLN A 29 23.48 18.36 -37.41
N GLU A 30 22.96 17.17 -37.15
CA GLU A 30 21.78 16.62 -37.85
C GLU A 30 20.69 16.10 -36.90
N THR A 31 20.84 16.31 -35.59
CA THR A 31 19.94 15.76 -34.57
C THR A 31 19.24 16.86 -33.78
N GLU A 32 17.90 16.84 -33.80
CA GLU A 32 17.05 17.80 -33.09
C GLU A 32 16.56 17.28 -31.72
N LEU A 33 16.68 15.96 -31.46
CA LEU A 33 16.33 15.30 -30.20
C LEU A 33 17.19 14.05 -30.01
N PHE A 34 17.83 13.93 -28.84
CA PHE A 34 18.48 12.68 -28.42
C PHE A 34 17.60 11.88 -27.46
N ILE A 35 17.63 10.56 -27.62
CA ILE A 35 16.99 9.62 -26.69
C ILE A 35 18.06 8.65 -26.19
N GLU A 36 18.35 8.66 -24.89
CA GLU A 36 19.24 7.69 -24.27
C GLU A 36 18.47 6.40 -23.98
N ILE A 37 18.95 5.28 -24.52
CA ILE A 37 18.38 3.95 -24.31
C ILE A 37 19.30 3.17 -23.37
N GLY A 38 18.84 2.96 -22.15
CA GLY A 38 19.59 2.26 -21.11
C GLY A 38 19.03 2.57 -19.72
N PRO A 39 19.57 1.94 -18.66
CA PRO A 39 19.26 2.31 -17.29
C PRO A 39 19.88 3.67 -16.93
N GLY A 40 19.14 4.50 -16.20
CA GLY A 40 19.62 5.79 -15.71
C GLY A 40 19.65 6.89 -16.78
N GLN A 41 20.57 7.85 -16.59
CA GLN A 41 20.58 9.12 -17.34
C GLN A 41 22.00 9.69 -17.52
N VAL A 42 23.01 8.81 -17.61
CA VAL A 42 24.42 9.22 -17.63
C VAL A 42 24.74 9.96 -18.92
N LEU A 43 24.36 9.42 -20.08
CA LEU A 43 24.62 10.07 -21.37
C LEU A 43 23.78 11.33 -21.54
N THR A 44 22.53 11.33 -21.06
CA THR A 44 21.66 12.50 -20.97
C THR A 44 22.36 13.62 -20.21
N GLY A 45 22.95 13.31 -19.04
CA GLY A 45 23.71 14.27 -18.26
C GLY A 45 24.97 14.79 -18.98
N LEU A 46 25.62 13.96 -19.78
CA LEU A 46 26.81 14.34 -20.56
C LEU A 46 26.45 15.25 -21.74
N VAL A 47 25.42 14.89 -22.51
CA VAL A 47 24.94 15.66 -23.67
C VAL A 47 24.45 17.05 -23.23
N ARG A 48 23.68 17.15 -22.14
CA ARG A 48 23.21 18.45 -21.59
C ARG A 48 24.33 19.40 -21.20
N LYS A 49 25.52 18.90 -20.88
CA LYS A 49 26.68 19.75 -20.56
C LYS A 49 27.41 20.27 -21.79
N MET A 50 27.19 19.64 -22.95
CA MET A 50 27.93 19.90 -24.19
C MET A 50 27.05 20.51 -25.29
N SER A 51 25.73 20.51 -25.11
CA SER A 51 24.77 20.96 -26.12
C SER A 51 23.45 21.41 -25.50
N ASP A 52 22.77 22.32 -26.18
CA ASP A 52 21.41 22.76 -25.89
C ASP A 52 20.34 21.90 -26.59
N VAL A 53 20.74 20.92 -27.44
CA VAL A 53 19.79 20.01 -28.08
C VAL A 53 19.05 19.19 -27.01
N PRO A 54 17.71 19.10 -27.06
CA PRO A 54 16.94 18.32 -26.11
C PRO A 54 17.41 16.86 -26.05
N VAL A 55 17.52 16.34 -24.83
CA VAL A 55 17.84 14.94 -24.57
C VAL A 55 16.98 14.36 -23.45
N VAL A 56 16.39 13.19 -23.72
CA VAL A 56 15.50 12.47 -22.82
C VAL A 56 16.05 11.07 -22.56
N ALA A 57 16.15 10.69 -21.29
CA ALA A 57 16.46 9.33 -20.90
C ALA A 57 15.20 8.46 -20.95
N LEU A 58 15.31 7.29 -21.58
CA LEU A 58 14.27 6.27 -21.53
C LEU A 58 14.18 5.64 -20.13
N ASP A 59 15.31 5.57 -19.42
CA ASP A 59 15.49 4.84 -18.16
C ASP A 59 14.82 3.45 -18.22
N ALA A 60 15.29 2.63 -19.17
CA ALA A 60 14.60 1.40 -19.59
C ALA A 60 14.49 0.34 -18.48
N ALA A 61 15.27 0.46 -17.41
CA ALA A 61 15.23 -0.44 -16.26
C ALA A 61 14.41 0.13 -15.08
N SER A 62 13.76 1.28 -15.26
CA SER A 62 12.89 1.89 -14.26
C SER A 62 11.64 1.04 -14.03
N PRO A 63 11.12 0.96 -12.79
CA PRO A 63 9.81 0.35 -12.53
C PRO A 63 8.63 1.17 -13.09
N SER A 64 8.90 2.36 -13.66
CA SER A 64 7.90 3.29 -14.17
C SER A 64 7.94 3.44 -15.69
N LEU A 65 6.77 3.56 -16.32
CA LEU A 65 6.66 3.91 -17.74
C LEU A 65 6.91 5.40 -18.02
N GLN A 66 7.16 6.22 -16.99
CA GLN A 66 7.35 7.66 -17.15
C GLN A 66 8.46 8.00 -18.16
N GLY A 67 9.61 7.31 -18.11
CA GLY A 67 10.72 7.55 -19.03
C GLY A 67 10.33 7.26 -20.49
N LEU A 68 9.70 6.12 -20.73
CA LEU A 68 9.15 5.74 -22.04
C LEU A 68 8.11 6.75 -22.55
N LEU A 69 7.13 7.10 -21.74
CA LEU A 69 6.07 8.03 -22.14
C LEU A 69 6.62 9.45 -22.38
N SER A 70 7.62 9.87 -21.61
CA SER A 70 8.30 11.15 -21.81
C SER A 70 9.11 11.17 -23.11
N ALA A 71 9.84 10.09 -23.43
CA ALA A 71 10.56 9.96 -24.69
C ALA A 71 9.62 9.95 -25.90
N ILE A 72 8.50 9.23 -25.80
CA ILE A 72 7.44 9.22 -26.82
C ILE A 72 6.82 10.60 -27.00
N GLY A 73 6.51 11.29 -25.90
CA GLY A 73 5.98 12.66 -25.92
C GLY A 73 6.95 13.63 -26.57
N ALA A 74 8.23 13.58 -26.20
CA ALA A 74 9.28 14.40 -26.80
C ALA A 74 9.42 14.14 -28.31
N ALA A 75 9.48 12.86 -28.71
CA ALA A 75 9.52 12.47 -30.11
C ALA A 75 8.29 12.98 -30.90
N TYR A 76 7.10 12.90 -30.30
CA TYR A 76 5.88 13.42 -30.91
C TYR A 76 5.91 14.95 -31.09
N VAL A 77 6.40 15.70 -30.09
CA VAL A 77 6.51 17.16 -30.13
C VAL A 77 7.45 17.64 -31.24
N VAL A 78 8.57 16.93 -31.46
CA VAL A 78 9.50 17.23 -32.57
C VAL A 78 9.00 16.71 -33.93
N GLY A 79 7.79 16.17 -34.00
CA GLY A 79 7.19 15.70 -35.25
C GLY A 79 7.68 14.34 -35.75
N ALA A 80 8.39 13.58 -34.91
CA ALA A 80 8.81 12.23 -35.28
C ALA A 80 7.61 11.29 -35.42
N ALA A 81 7.67 10.38 -36.39
CA ALA A 81 6.62 9.39 -36.63
C ALA A 81 6.62 8.30 -35.52
N VAL A 82 5.82 8.52 -34.48
CA VAL A 82 5.64 7.56 -33.38
C VAL A 82 4.59 6.52 -33.75
N LYS A 83 4.98 5.24 -33.77
CA LYS A 83 4.07 4.08 -33.94
C LYS A 83 3.39 3.72 -32.62
N ARG A 84 2.31 4.41 -32.29
CA ARG A 84 1.61 4.30 -30.99
C ARG A 84 0.93 2.93 -30.82
N GLU A 85 0.60 2.28 -31.92
CA GLU A 85 -0.07 0.97 -31.98
C GLU A 85 0.75 -0.10 -31.24
N VAL A 86 2.08 0.03 -31.23
CA VAL A 86 3.00 -0.90 -30.55
C VAL A 86 2.80 -0.91 -29.03
N LEU A 87 2.38 0.21 -28.41
CA LEU A 87 2.12 0.26 -26.96
C LEU A 87 0.93 -0.61 -26.54
N PHE A 88 0.02 -0.87 -27.48
CA PHE A 88 -1.23 -1.59 -27.27
C PHE A 88 -1.23 -2.98 -27.92
N ALA A 89 -0.18 -3.31 -28.67
CA ALA A 89 -0.01 -4.63 -29.27
C ALA A 89 -0.11 -5.72 -28.19
N ASP A 90 -0.85 -6.78 -28.51
CA ASP A 90 -1.08 -7.94 -27.65
C ASP A 90 -1.74 -7.62 -26.29
N ARG A 91 -2.37 -6.45 -26.15
CA ARG A 91 -3.13 -6.06 -24.94
C ARG A 91 -4.61 -5.93 -25.26
N PHE A 92 -5.45 -6.41 -24.34
CA PHE A 92 -6.86 -6.08 -24.39
C PHE A 92 -7.03 -4.59 -24.09
N THR A 93 -7.52 -3.84 -25.08
CA THR A 93 -7.79 -2.40 -24.94
C THR A 93 -9.24 -2.11 -25.26
N ARG A 94 -9.80 -1.12 -24.57
CA ARG A 94 -11.12 -0.56 -24.88
C ARG A 94 -10.89 0.89 -25.32
N PRO A 95 -11.41 1.31 -26.49
CA PRO A 95 -11.36 2.71 -26.88
C PRO A 95 -11.96 3.60 -25.79
N PHE A 96 -11.21 4.62 -25.37
CA PHE A 96 -11.69 5.61 -24.43
C PHE A 96 -12.26 6.79 -25.22
N SER A 97 -13.55 7.05 -25.06
CA SER A 97 -14.17 8.24 -25.65
C SER A 97 -13.77 9.46 -24.82
N LEU A 98 -13.17 10.47 -25.45
CA LEU A 98 -12.86 11.73 -24.78
C LEU A 98 -14.12 12.51 -24.38
N ASP A 99 -15.24 12.24 -25.05
CA ASP A 99 -16.55 12.83 -24.75
C ASP A 99 -17.33 12.01 -23.70
N TRP A 100 -16.67 11.04 -23.04
CA TRP A 100 -17.32 10.21 -22.04
C TRP A 100 -17.73 11.03 -20.81
N GLN A 101 -19.01 10.91 -20.43
CA GLN A 101 -19.53 11.46 -19.18
C GLN A 101 -19.67 10.35 -18.14
N ALA A 102 -18.95 10.50 -17.02
CA ALA A 102 -18.98 9.54 -15.94
C ALA A 102 -20.34 9.60 -15.22
N GLN A 103 -20.99 8.44 -15.09
CA GLN A 103 -22.11 8.24 -14.18
C GLN A 103 -21.59 7.49 -12.97
N PHE A 104 -21.54 8.17 -11.84
CA PHE A 104 -21.11 7.58 -10.58
C PHE A 104 -22.30 6.93 -9.88
N PHE A 105 -22.04 5.85 -9.16
CA PHE A 105 -23.04 5.31 -8.23
C PHE A 105 -23.30 6.35 -7.14
N VAL A 106 -24.56 6.69 -6.94
CA VAL A 106 -24.99 7.51 -5.80
C VAL A 106 -25.46 6.56 -4.72
N ASN A 107 -24.91 6.69 -3.52
CA ASN A 107 -25.38 5.91 -2.38
C ASN A 107 -26.79 6.41 -1.99
N PRO A 108 -27.83 5.57 -2.03
CA PRO A 108 -29.19 5.98 -1.66
C PRO A 108 -29.30 6.49 -0.21
N CYS A 109 -28.39 6.12 0.68
CA CYS A 109 -28.34 6.64 2.05
C CYS A 109 -27.85 8.10 2.15
N GLU A 110 -27.17 8.62 1.13
CA GLU A 110 -26.78 10.05 1.04
C GLU A 110 -27.95 10.94 0.61
N LEU A 111 -29.01 10.33 0.06
CA LEU A 111 -30.28 10.98 -0.29
C LEU A 111 -31.32 10.85 0.83
N ALA A 112 -30.93 10.35 2.01
CA ALA A 112 -31.83 10.23 3.14
C ALA A 112 -32.40 11.62 3.49
N PRO A 113 -33.73 11.74 3.73
CA PRO A 113 -34.32 13.00 4.15
C PRO A 113 -33.61 13.50 5.41
N GLN A 114 -33.14 14.75 5.40
CA GLN A 114 -32.71 15.37 6.65
C GLN A 114 -33.95 15.52 7.52
N SER A 115 -34.10 14.65 8.51
CA SER A 115 -35.13 14.77 9.52
C SER A 115 -34.93 16.14 10.20
N ASN A 116 -35.90 17.04 9.99
CA ASN A 116 -35.98 18.33 10.68
C ASN A 116 -36.47 18.17 12.12
N GLU A 117 -36.56 16.93 12.61
CA GLU A 117 -36.87 16.61 13.98
C GLU A 117 -35.60 16.83 14.81
N THR A 118 -35.66 17.84 15.67
CA THR A 118 -34.73 17.98 16.77
C THR A 118 -34.77 16.68 17.57
N LEU A 119 -33.73 15.86 17.43
CA LEU A 119 -33.54 14.67 18.26
C LEU A 119 -33.44 15.16 19.70
N THR A 120 -34.54 15.08 20.44
CA THR A 120 -34.51 15.18 21.90
C THR A 120 -33.85 13.90 22.38
N VAL A 121 -32.55 13.99 22.66
CA VAL A 121 -31.81 12.93 23.35
C VAL A 121 -32.44 12.79 24.72
N SER A 122 -33.31 11.80 24.90
CA SER A 122 -33.71 11.36 26.23
C SER A 122 -32.46 10.83 26.95
N PRO A 123 -32.28 11.12 28.25
CA PRO A 123 -31.15 10.60 29.00
C PRO A 123 -31.17 9.07 28.90
N VAL A 124 -30.03 8.48 28.53
CA VAL A 124 -29.84 7.05 28.57
C VAL A 124 -29.90 6.64 30.03
N ASP A 125 -30.91 5.85 30.42
CA ASP A 125 -30.97 5.24 31.75
C ASP A 125 -29.66 4.50 32.03
N GLU A 126 -29.08 4.75 33.21
CA GLU A 126 -27.83 4.15 33.65
C GLU A 126 -27.89 2.62 33.50
N ILE A 127 -26.91 2.07 32.79
CA ILE A 127 -26.73 0.64 32.63
C ILE A 127 -26.38 0.07 34.01
N HIS A 128 -27.34 -0.55 34.68
CA HIS A 128 -27.07 -1.36 35.87
C HIS A 128 -26.34 -2.65 35.46
N PRO A 129 -25.20 -2.99 36.09
CA PRO A 129 -24.54 -4.26 35.85
C PRO A 129 -25.44 -5.38 36.37
N VAL A 130 -25.84 -6.28 35.46
CA VAL A 130 -26.57 -7.49 35.82
C VAL A 130 -25.58 -8.50 36.40
N ASP A 131 -25.68 -8.73 37.71
CA ASP A 131 -24.99 -9.80 38.43
C ASP A 131 -25.27 -11.13 37.73
N THR A 132 -24.22 -11.67 37.10
CA THR A 132 -24.24 -13.01 36.51
C THR A 132 -23.24 -13.86 37.28
N SER A 133 -23.63 -14.20 38.50
CA SER A 133 -22.97 -15.22 39.31
C SER A 133 -23.88 -16.44 39.37
N GLU A 134 -23.26 -17.59 39.07
CA GLU A 134 -23.73 -18.97 39.28
C GLU A 134 -24.64 -19.60 38.19
N VAL A 135 -23.99 -20.30 37.23
CA VAL A 135 -24.09 -21.77 37.15
C VAL A 135 -22.71 -22.33 36.77
N LEU A 136 -22.11 -23.08 37.68
CA LEU A 136 -20.88 -23.86 37.52
C LEU A 136 -21.19 -25.20 36.83
N GLU A 137 -20.26 -25.70 36.00
CA GLU A 137 -19.74 -27.09 35.97
C GLU A 137 -18.86 -27.27 34.71
N GLU A 138 -17.54 -27.11 34.85
CA GLU A 138 -16.56 -28.20 34.94
C GLU A 138 -16.30 -28.96 33.62
N VAL A 139 -15.30 -28.48 32.86
CA VAL A 139 -14.22 -29.35 32.40
C VAL A 139 -12.90 -28.65 32.69
N SER A 140 -12.25 -29.09 33.75
CA SER A 140 -10.95 -28.63 34.20
C SER A 140 -9.86 -29.14 33.25
N GLU A 141 -9.48 -28.30 32.29
CA GLU A 141 -8.14 -28.29 31.70
C GLU A 141 -7.65 -26.84 31.68
N THR A 142 -6.98 -26.41 32.75
CA THR A 142 -6.07 -25.26 32.70
C THR A 142 -4.93 -25.60 31.74
N LYS A 143 -5.16 -25.40 30.45
CA LYS A 143 -4.08 -25.18 29.50
C LYS A 143 -3.77 -23.69 29.58
N GLU A 144 -2.63 -23.35 30.18
CA GLU A 144 -1.94 -22.09 29.89
C GLU A 144 -2.12 -21.77 28.40
N PHE A 145 -2.74 -20.63 28.10
CA PHE A 145 -2.98 -20.23 26.73
C PHE A 145 -1.62 -19.84 26.12
N ASP A 146 -0.96 -20.82 25.49
CA ASP A 146 0.33 -20.66 24.83
C ASP A 146 0.18 -19.75 23.60
N VAL A 147 0.90 -18.63 23.59
CA VAL A 147 0.89 -17.61 22.53
C VAL A 147 1.15 -18.26 21.17
N ARG A 148 2.10 -19.20 21.09
CA ARG A 148 2.43 -19.94 19.87
C ARG A 148 1.24 -20.74 19.34
N ARG A 149 0.54 -21.47 20.22
CA ARG A 149 -0.67 -22.20 19.85
C ARG A 149 -1.78 -21.27 19.39
N GLY A 150 -1.98 -20.14 20.07
CA GLY A 150 -2.96 -19.11 19.69
C GLY A 150 -2.71 -18.56 18.28
N LEU A 151 -1.47 -18.18 17.98
CA LEU A 151 -1.05 -17.73 16.65
C LEU A 151 -1.29 -18.79 15.58
N ARG A 152 -0.86 -20.04 15.82
CA ARG A 152 -1.04 -21.13 14.86
C ARG A 152 -2.50 -21.42 14.56
N CYS A 153 -3.36 -21.45 15.58
CA CYS A 153 -4.80 -21.61 15.40
C CYS A 153 -5.40 -20.50 14.54
N THR A 154 -5.02 -19.26 14.81
CA THR A 154 -5.57 -18.06 14.16
C THR A 154 -5.11 -17.96 12.71
N VAL A 155 -3.84 -18.27 12.44
CA VAL A 155 -3.30 -18.37 11.08
C VAL A 155 -3.97 -19.51 10.32
N ALA A 156 -4.05 -20.71 10.90
CA ALA A 156 -4.69 -21.88 10.29
C ALA A 156 -6.13 -21.59 9.83
N LYS A 157 -6.92 -20.90 10.64
CA LYS A 157 -8.27 -20.44 10.28
C LYS A 157 -8.28 -19.49 9.09
N ARG A 158 -7.33 -18.55 9.00
CA ARG A 158 -7.26 -17.55 7.93
C ARG A 158 -6.80 -18.14 6.59
N VAL A 159 -5.94 -19.16 6.60
CA VAL A 159 -5.44 -19.83 5.39
C VAL A 159 -6.24 -21.08 5.00
N ASP A 160 -7.28 -21.42 5.77
CA ASP A 160 -8.09 -22.64 5.62
C ASP A 160 -7.25 -23.94 5.55
N LEU A 161 -6.24 -24.03 6.41
CA LEU A 161 -5.35 -25.18 6.53
C LEU A 161 -5.49 -25.86 7.90
N PRO A 162 -5.25 -27.18 8.01
CA PRO A 162 -5.20 -27.83 9.31
C PRO A 162 -4.02 -27.29 10.13
N ILE A 163 -4.18 -27.20 11.46
CA ILE A 163 -3.13 -26.70 12.37
C ILE A 163 -1.81 -27.49 12.28
N SER A 164 -1.87 -28.77 11.87
CA SER A 164 -0.69 -29.61 11.63
C SER A 164 0.17 -29.12 10.47
N ALA A 165 -0.39 -28.36 9.52
CA ALA A 165 0.34 -27.78 8.40
C ALA A 165 1.07 -26.47 8.78
N ILE A 166 0.74 -25.86 9.92
CA ILE A 166 1.33 -24.59 10.35
C ILE A 166 2.44 -24.86 11.37
N GLN A 167 3.69 -24.55 11.03
CA GLN A 167 4.88 -24.74 11.86
C GLN A 167 5.37 -23.39 12.42
N ASN A 168 6.04 -23.41 13.59
CA ASN A 168 6.51 -22.19 14.26
C ASN A 168 7.53 -21.39 13.44
N ASN A 169 8.26 -22.05 12.54
CA ASN A 169 9.30 -21.44 11.71
C ASN A 169 8.78 -20.89 10.37
N HIS A 170 7.48 -21.00 10.07
CA HIS A 170 6.93 -20.45 8.83
C HIS A 170 6.88 -18.91 8.89
N HIS A 171 7.36 -18.29 7.81
CA HIS A 171 7.20 -16.87 7.53
C HIS A 171 5.76 -16.60 7.04
N LEU A 172 5.07 -15.66 7.68
CA LEU A 172 3.66 -15.41 7.38
C LEU A 172 3.43 -14.89 5.95
N LEU A 173 4.31 -14.02 5.45
CA LEU A 173 4.24 -13.53 4.07
C LEU A 173 4.92 -14.49 3.08
N SER A 174 6.19 -14.82 3.31
CA SER A 174 6.96 -15.60 2.32
C SER A 174 6.51 -17.06 2.16
N ASP A 175 6.14 -17.74 3.25
CA ASP A 175 5.74 -19.15 3.18
C ASP A 175 4.22 -19.32 3.06
N LEU A 176 3.46 -18.58 3.88
CA LEU A 176 1.99 -18.70 3.96
C LEU A 176 1.24 -17.70 3.06
N HIS A 177 1.95 -16.85 2.32
CA HIS A 177 1.39 -15.91 1.34
C HIS A 177 0.33 -14.96 1.92
N LEU A 178 0.41 -14.65 3.21
CA LEU A 178 -0.44 -13.65 3.85
C LEU A 178 0.04 -12.24 3.48
N ASN A 179 -0.89 -11.31 3.30
CA ASN A 179 -0.53 -9.91 3.11
C ASN A 179 -0.19 -9.25 4.46
N SER A 180 0.55 -8.13 4.41
CA SER A 180 1.02 -7.40 5.61
C SER A 180 -0.12 -6.89 6.50
N ILE A 181 -1.30 -6.63 5.93
CA ILE A 181 -2.48 -6.19 6.68
C ILE A 181 -3.02 -7.35 7.52
N THR A 182 -3.21 -8.51 6.91
CA THR A 182 -3.69 -9.73 7.58
C THR A 182 -2.75 -10.14 8.70
N VAL A 183 -1.43 -10.02 8.49
CA VAL A 183 -0.44 -10.29 9.53
C VAL A 183 -0.60 -9.33 10.71
N GLY A 184 -0.69 -8.01 10.45
CA GLY A 184 -0.91 -7.02 11.49
C GLY A 184 -2.21 -7.25 12.29
N GLN A 185 -3.27 -7.70 11.62
CA GLN A 185 -4.53 -8.08 12.27
C GLN A 185 -4.36 -9.29 13.19
N VAL A 186 -3.66 -10.35 12.75
CA VAL A 186 -3.36 -11.54 13.57
C VAL A 186 -2.60 -11.15 14.84
N VAL A 187 -1.54 -10.33 14.72
CA VAL A 187 -0.73 -9.90 15.87
C VAL A 187 -1.56 -9.08 16.87
N THR A 188 -2.40 -8.18 16.35
CA THR A 188 -3.26 -7.33 17.19
C THR A 188 -4.32 -8.17 17.90
N GLU A 189 -4.92 -9.12 17.21
CA GLU A 189 -5.95 -10.00 17.75
C GLU A 189 -5.41 -10.89 18.89
N ILE A 190 -4.25 -11.50 18.69
CA ILE A 190 -3.60 -12.29 19.75
C ILE A 190 -3.14 -11.40 20.90
N GLY A 191 -2.49 -10.27 20.62
CA GLY A 191 -2.03 -9.36 21.68
C GLY A 191 -3.17 -8.88 22.58
N ARG A 192 -4.36 -8.63 22.01
CA ARG A 192 -5.55 -8.22 22.77
C ARG A 192 -6.05 -9.31 23.72
N GLN A 193 -5.93 -10.58 23.37
CA GLN A 193 -6.29 -11.70 24.27
C GLN A 193 -5.44 -11.71 25.55
N PHE A 194 -4.26 -11.08 25.50
CA PHE A 194 -3.37 -10.88 26.64
C PHE A 194 -3.40 -9.45 27.21
N GLY A 195 -4.36 -8.61 26.81
CA GLY A 195 -4.50 -7.24 27.31
C GLY A 195 -3.42 -6.25 26.85
N LEU A 196 -2.67 -6.59 25.80
CA LEU A 196 -1.63 -5.73 25.23
C LEU A 196 -2.22 -4.66 24.31
N LYS A 197 -1.61 -3.47 24.31
CA LYS A 197 -1.88 -2.42 23.31
C LYS A 197 -1.55 -2.90 21.89
N ALA A 198 -2.24 -2.40 20.87
CA ALA A 198 -1.83 -2.61 19.48
C ALA A 198 -0.38 -2.11 19.25
N PRO A 199 0.48 -2.87 18.52
CA PRO A 199 1.82 -2.41 18.17
C PRO A 199 1.78 -1.06 17.43
N ALA A 200 2.79 -0.21 17.65
CA ALA A 200 2.88 1.08 16.96
C ALA A 200 3.01 0.92 15.44
N ASP A 201 3.65 -0.15 14.97
CA ASP A 201 3.70 -0.55 13.58
C ASP A 201 3.36 -2.04 13.43
N PRO A 202 2.09 -2.37 13.13
CA PRO A 202 1.68 -3.76 12.90
C PRO A 202 2.35 -4.39 11.67
N THR A 203 2.84 -3.58 10.71
CA THR A 203 3.48 -4.10 9.49
C THR A 203 4.92 -4.55 9.71
N ALA A 204 5.53 -4.19 10.85
CA ALA A 204 6.85 -4.67 11.25
C ALA A 204 6.94 -6.20 11.36
N TYR A 205 5.81 -6.88 11.56
CA TYR A 205 5.72 -8.34 11.64
C TYR A 205 5.42 -9.03 10.31
N ALA A 206 5.28 -8.28 9.20
CA ALA A 206 4.75 -8.79 7.94
C ALA A 206 5.47 -10.06 7.44
N ASP A 207 6.79 -10.11 7.51
CA ASP A 207 7.59 -11.27 7.10
C ASP A 207 8.24 -12.00 8.30
N ALA A 208 7.74 -11.79 9.51
CA ALA A 208 8.22 -12.50 10.70
C ALA A 208 7.70 -13.95 10.75
N THR A 209 8.45 -14.81 11.42
CA THR A 209 7.98 -16.18 11.73
C THR A 209 6.99 -16.17 12.88
N ILE A 210 6.19 -17.24 12.99
CA ILE A 210 5.27 -17.42 14.12
C ILE A 210 6.02 -17.38 15.46
N GLU A 211 7.22 -17.98 15.53
CA GLU A 211 8.06 -17.95 16.73
C GLU A 211 8.50 -16.53 17.11
N GLN A 212 8.96 -15.74 16.13
CA GLN A 212 9.39 -14.35 16.36
C GLN A 212 8.24 -13.47 16.85
N ILE A 213 7.04 -13.66 16.30
CA ILE A 213 5.83 -12.94 16.73
C ILE A 213 5.45 -13.36 18.15
N ALA A 214 5.50 -14.67 18.45
CA ALA A 214 5.20 -15.17 19.78
C ALA A 214 6.15 -14.59 20.83
N GLN A 215 7.46 -14.63 20.56
CA GLN A 215 8.48 -14.07 21.45
C GLN A 215 8.24 -12.57 21.68
N ALA A 216 7.95 -11.81 20.63
CA ALA A 216 7.67 -10.38 20.77
C ALA A 216 6.41 -10.09 21.61
N ILE A 217 5.38 -10.93 21.53
CA ILE A 217 4.19 -10.82 22.39
C ILE A 217 4.54 -11.19 23.84
N GLU A 218 5.28 -12.28 24.06
CA GLU A 218 5.71 -12.73 25.40
C GLU A 218 6.58 -11.69 26.12
N GLU A 219 7.50 -11.04 25.40
CA GLU A 219 8.34 -9.94 25.93
C GLU A 219 7.48 -8.76 26.39
N ARG A 220 6.41 -8.44 25.66
CA ARG A 220 5.48 -7.36 25.98
C ARG A 220 4.58 -7.70 27.17
N ILE A 221 4.16 -8.97 27.28
CA ILE A 221 3.46 -9.50 28.46
C ILE A 221 4.37 -9.37 29.69
N ALA A 222 5.64 -9.77 29.58
CA ALA A 222 6.60 -9.71 30.68
C ALA A 222 6.89 -8.26 31.13
N THR A 223 6.82 -7.30 30.21
CA THR A 223 7.05 -5.87 30.48
C THR A 223 5.81 -5.18 31.09
N GLY A 224 4.66 -5.86 31.13
CA GLY A 224 3.43 -5.35 31.76
C GLY A 224 2.74 -4.23 30.97
N GLU A 225 2.93 -4.18 29.64
CA GLU A 225 2.24 -3.22 28.77
C GLU A 225 0.73 -3.47 28.78
N THR A 226 -0.01 -2.73 29.60
CA THR A 226 -1.47 -2.84 29.69
C THR A 226 -2.15 -1.78 28.82
N GLU A 227 -3.25 -2.14 28.15
CA GLU A 227 -4.13 -1.17 27.50
C GLU A 227 -4.58 -0.09 28.51
N SER A 228 -4.07 1.14 28.32
CA SER A 228 -4.67 2.33 28.94
C SER A 228 -5.75 2.84 27.99
N THR A 229 -6.98 2.97 28.49
CA THR A 229 -8.06 3.62 27.77
C THR A 229 -7.61 5.05 27.43
N PRO A 230 -7.46 5.42 26.15
CA PRO A 230 -7.03 6.76 25.81
C PRO A 230 -8.11 7.75 26.28
N ALA A 231 -7.73 8.67 27.18
CA ALA A 231 -8.60 9.77 27.56
C ALA A 231 -8.87 10.61 26.30
N LEU A 232 -10.14 10.71 25.91
CA LEU A 232 -10.55 11.51 24.77
C LEU A 232 -10.25 13.00 25.06
N PRO A 233 -9.67 13.76 24.10
CA PRO A 233 -9.54 15.20 24.21
C PRO A 233 -10.90 15.87 24.44
N ALA A 234 -10.94 16.91 25.27
CA ALA A 234 -12.17 17.66 25.56
C ALA A 234 -12.82 18.18 24.27
N GLY A 235 -14.11 17.89 24.07
CA GLY A 235 -14.88 18.27 22.88
C GLY A 235 -15.11 17.17 21.85
N ILE A 236 -14.51 15.98 22.04
CA ILE A 236 -14.82 14.77 21.27
C ILE A 236 -15.75 13.88 22.10
N ASP A 237 -16.98 13.72 21.63
CA ASP A 237 -18.02 12.90 22.26
C ASP A 237 -18.04 11.47 21.66
N ALA A 238 -18.78 10.53 22.26
CA ALA A 238 -18.70 9.08 22.01
C ALA A 238 -19.09 8.58 20.60
N TRP A 239 -19.28 9.50 19.64
CA TRP A 239 -19.50 9.24 18.22
C TRP A 239 -18.21 9.02 17.43
N VAL A 240 -17.05 9.41 17.97
CA VAL A 240 -15.74 9.00 17.46
C VAL A 240 -15.30 7.78 18.27
N ARG A 241 -15.60 6.58 17.75
CA ARG A 241 -15.01 5.35 18.29
C ARG A 241 -13.74 5.03 17.51
N PRO A 242 -12.61 4.75 18.18
CA PRO A 242 -11.53 4.04 17.52
C PRO A 242 -12.10 2.70 17.00
N PHE A 243 -11.86 2.38 15.73
CA PHE A 243 -12.26 1.09 15.20
C PHE A 243 -11.41 0.00 15.86
N PHE A 244 -11.99 -0.73 16.80
CA PHE A 244 -11.43 -1.97 17.31
C PHE A 244 -12.00 -3.12 16.49
N HIS A 245 -11.14 -3.89 15.83
CA HIS A 245 -11.57 -5.12 15.16
C HIS A 245 -11.89 -6.16 16.23
N GLY A 246 -13.18 -6.31 16.53
CA GLY A 246 -13.72 -7.44 17.26
C GLY A 246 -14.54 -8.28 16.30
N ASP A 247 -14.16 -9.55 16.17
CA ASP A 247 -15.01 -10.58 15.59
C ASP A 247 -16.25 -10.72 16.48
N ASP A 248 -17.30 -9.95 16.18
CA ASP A 248 -18.66 -10.45 16.17
C ASP A 248 -19.66 -9.41 15.67
N PHE A 249 -20.66 -9.93 14.96
CA PHE A 249 -21.92 -9.33 14.52
C PHE A 249 -21.98 -8.45 13.27
N SER A 250 -22.82 -8.96 12.36
CA SER A 250 -23.84 -8.18 11.67
C SER A 250 -24.31 -6.97 12.48
N ILE A 251 -24.06 -5.76 12.00
CA ILE A 251 -24.96 -4.60 12.09
C ILE A 251 -24.52 -3.61 11.02
N VAL A 252 -25.46 -3.30 10.14
CA VAL A 252 -25.41 -2.18 9.22
C VAL A 252 -25.54 -0.91 10.06
N SER A 253 -24.58 0.01 9.95
CA SER A 253 -24.78 1.39 10.38
C SER A 253 -24.11 2.35 9.41
N CYS A 254 -24.94 3.14 8.75
CA CYS A 254 -24.55 4.22 7.84
C CYS A 254 -23.98 5.40 8.64
N ILE A 255 -22.82 5.89 8.21
CA ILE A 255 -22.24 7.15 8.68
C ILE A 255 -22.81 8.29 7.82
N SER A 256 -23.51 9.24 8.42
CA SER A 256 -23.85 10.52 7.78
C SER A 256 -23.01 11.62 8.45
N ALA A 257 -22.05 12.16 7.71
CA ALA A 257 -21.20 13.27 8.17
C ALA A 257 -21.88 14.61 7.86
N LYS A 258 -22.22 15.38 8.90
CA LYS A 258 -22.62 16.78 8.76
C LYS A 258 -21.43 17.66 9.13
N ILE A 259 -20.73 18.14 8.10
CA ILE A 259 -19.69 19.17 8.24
C ILE A 259 -20.40 20.48 8.60
N PHE A 260 -20.18 21.00 9.81
CA PHE A 260 -20.61 22.35 10.17
C PHE A 260 -19.65 23.37 9.57
N PRO A 261 -20.14 24.42 8.88
CA PRO A 261 -19.29 25.52 8.45
C PRO A 261 -18.86 26.35 9.67
N ILE A 262 -17.55 26.62 9.73
CA ILE A 262 -16.93 27.52 10.70
C ILE A 262 -17.44 28.93 10.40
N ALA A 263 -18.09 29.58 11.37
CA ALA A 263 -18.53 30.97 11.26
C ALA A 263 -17.32 31.92 11.16
N PRO A 264 -17.39 33.00 10.37
CA PRO A 264 -16.33 33.99 10.32
C PRO A 264 -16.33 34.80 11.63
N VAL A 265 -15.17 34.83 12.28
CA VAL A 265 -14.90 35.75 13.39
C VAL A 265 -14.79 37.16 12.79
N GLY A 266 -15.79 38.00 13.05
CA GLY A 266 -15.75 39.43 12.76
C GLY A 266 -15.98 40.24 14.03
N THR A 267 -14.93 40.80 14.59
CA THR A 267 -14.57 42.25 14.58
C THR A 267 -13.19 42.41 15.19
#